data_AF-A0A955YD94-F1
#
_entry.id   AF-A0A955YD94-F1
#
_cell.length_a   1.000
_cell.length_b   1.000
_cell.length_c   1.000
_cell.angle_alpha   90.00
_cell.angle_beta   90.00
_cell.angle_gamma   90.00
#
_symmetry.space_group_name_H-M   'P 1'
#
loop_
_entity.id
_entity.type
_entity.pdbx_description
1 polymer ?
#
loop_
_entity_poly.entity_id
_entity_poly.type
_entity_poly.pdbx_seq_one_letter_code
_entity_poly.pdbx_strand_id
1 'polypeptide(L)'
;MQDHDPPARHVGLHRLVMGLLGPFIPILGLMEDVSPRVYDPMAARWLLMVVCLMGFWLSFRVPRHQIRYLTLTAGYASYIWFIYCFARNGLPPANIVGLVLLVCIVSFAIETPLELLASMASILLSLLYLAVATHDPGTPMHIVFTMFLLLNVGFGYMGISRSALEHRLHEANRTLEARVRERTEALQQTVERLDAEATVREAAERQARAASQAKSDFL
;
A
#
# COMPACT_ATOMS: atom_id res chain seq x y z
N MET A 1 -12.54 24.66 4.76
CA MET A 1 -12.74 23.29 4.25
C MET A 1 -11.37 22.63 4.28
N GLN A 2 -10.99 22.05 5.43
CA GLN A 2 -9.72 21.34 5.53
C GLN A 2 -9.90 20.02 4.77
N ASP A 3 -9.25 19.90 3.63
CA ASP A 3 -9.08 18.62 2.94
C ASP A 3 -8.47 17.67 3.97
N HIS A 4 -9.30 16.76 4.51
CA HIS A 4 -8.83 15.56 5.19
C HIS A 4 -8.22 14.68 4.10
N ASP A 5 -7.01 15.08 3.71
CA ASP A 5 -6.12 14.36 2.83
C ASP A 5 -6.11 12.91 3.34
N PRO A 6 -6.66 11.94 2.58
CA PRO A 6 -6.88 10.59 3.08
C PRO A 6 -5.56 10.08 3.65
N PRO A 7 -5.57 9.49 4.86
CA PRO A 7 -4.32 9.21 5.55
C PRO A 7 -3.48 8.28 4.69
N ALA A 8 -2.17 8.44 4.79
CA ALA A 8 -1.18 7.93 3.87
C ALA A 8 -1.37 6.42 3.60
N ARG A 9 -2.17 6.07 2.57
CA ARG A 9 -2.02 4.83 1.79
C ARG A 9 -0.53 4.66 1.60
N HIS A 10 0.01 3.46 1.85
CA HIS A 10 1.44 3.21 1.92
C HIS A 10 2.21 3.53 0.62
N VAL A 11 2.31 4.82 0.31
CA VAL A 11 3.11 5.39 -0.74
C VAL A 11 4.57 5.01 -0.50
N GLY A 12 4.97 4.89 0.78
CA GLY A 12 6.25 4.31 1.18
C GLY A 12 6.48 2.89 0.67
N LEU A 13 5.47 2.01 0.70
CA LEU A 13 5.60 0.66 0.15
C LEU A 13 5.73 0.70 -1.37
N HIS A 14 4.86 1.43 -2.07
CA HIS A 14 4.95 1.54 -3.53
C HIS A 14 6.28 2.17 -3.99
N ARG A 15 6.77 3.16 -3.25
CA ARG A 15 8.10 3.75 -3.42
C ARG A 15 9.20 2.73 -3.20
N LEU A 16 9.15 1.98 -2.09
CA LEU A 16 10.12 0.94 -1.80
C LEU A 16 10.13 -0.09 -2.92
N VAL A 17 8.95 -0.57 -3.33
CA VAL A 17 8.77 -1.50 -4.44
C VAL A 17 9.42 -0.97 -5.71
N MET A 18 9.08 0.25 -6.15
CA MET A 18 9.65 0.83 -7.37
C MET A 18 11.17 1.07 -7.27
N GLY A 19 11.63 1.50 -6.10
CA GLY A 19 13.05 1.72 -5.80
C GLY A 19 13.85 0.41 -5.78
N LEU A 20 13.23 -0.71 -5.42
CA LEU A 20 13.83 -2.04 -5.51
C LEU A 20 13.74 -2.59 -6.95
N LEU A 21 12.58 -2.46 -7.60
CA LEU A 21 12.34 -2.98 -8.97
C LEU A 21 13.38 -2.47 -9.96
N GLY A 22 13.68 -1.17 -9.91
CA GLY A 22 14.68 -0.53 -10.78
C GLY A 22 16.01 -1.29 -10.83
N PRO A 23 16.79 -1.36 -9.72
CA PRO A 23 18.07 -2.07 -9.69
C PRO A 23 17.93 -3.59 -9.85
N PHE A 24 16.80 -4.20 -9.47
CA PHE A 24 16.61 -5.65 -9.65
C PHE A 24 16.42 -6.08 -11.10
N ILE A 25 15.79 -5.26 -11.96
CA ILE A 25 15.59 -5.59 -13.39
C ILE A 25 16.88 -5.99 -14.11
N PRO A 26 17.98 -5.21 -14.07
CA PRO A 26 19.22 -5.62 -14.73
C PRO A 26 19.90 -6.82 -14.06
N ILE A 27 19.70 -7.02 -12.75
CA ILE A 27 20.34 -8.12 -11.98
C ILE A 27 19.63 -9.46 -12.23
N LEU A 28 18.30 -9.47 -12.25
CA LEU A 28 17.48 -10.69 -12.30
C LEU A 28 17.63 -11.51 -13.57
N GLY A 29 18.29 -10.96 -14.58
CA GLY A 29 18.36 -11.62 -15.87
C GLY A 29 19.77 -11.74 -16.41
N LEU A 30 20.78 -11.90 -15.56
CA LEU A 30 22.14 -12.28 -15.96
C LEU A 30 22.15 -13.65 -16.68
N MET A 31 21.58 -13.70 -17.89
CA MET A 31 21.53 -14.82 -18.83
C MET A 31 22.52 -14.60 -19.98
N GLU A 32 23.08 -13.39 -20.10
CA GLU A 32 24.01 -12.98 -21.16
C GLU A 32 25.31 -13.80 -21.12
N ASP A 33 25.73 -14.26 -19.94
CA ASP A 33 26.91 -15.12 -19.76
C ASP A 33 26.68 -16.59 -20.17
N VAL A 34 25.44 -17.01 -20.49
CA VAL A 34 25.14 -18.42 -20.75
C VAL A 34 25.30 -18.77 -22.24
N SER A 35 24.98 -17.86 -23.18
CA SER A 35 25.41 -18.00 -24.58
C SER A 35 25.19 -16.71 -25.39
N PRO A 36 26.04 -16.41 -26.40
CA PRO A 36 25.86 -15.26 -27.31
C PRO A 36 24.61 -15.34 -28.21
N ARG A 37 23.77 -16.37 -28.06
CA ARG A 37 22.52 -16.56 -28.81
C ARG A 37 21.27 -16.16 -28.02
N VAL A 38 21.41 -15.73 -26.76
CA VAL A 38 20.27 -15.32 -25.93
C VAL A 38 19.83 -13.91 -26.33
N TYR A 39 18.62 -13.79 -26.88
CA TYR A 39 17.93 -12.55 -27.15
C TYR A 39 17.44 -11.92 -25.83
N ASP A 40 18.21 -10.98 -25.32
CA ASP A 40 17.91 -10.29 -24.07
C ASP A 40 18.63 -8.93 -24.08
N PRO A 41 18.14 -7.98 -24.90
CA PRO A 41 18.86 -6.75 -25.14
C PRO A 41 18.98 -5.94 -23.84
N MET A 42 20.21 -5.77 -23.37
CA MET A 42 20.52 -4.99 -22.17
C MET A 42 19.93 -3.56 -22.25
N ALA A 43 19.86 -2.98 -23.45
CA ALA A 43 19.22 -1.68 -23.68
C ALA A 43 17.74 -1.63 -23.23
N ALA A 44 16.96 -2.70 -23.44
CA ALA A 44 15.57 -2.77 -23.01
C ALA A 44 15.45 -2.83 -21.48
N ARG A 45 16.39 -3.49 -20.80
CA ARG A 45 16.45 -3.53 -19.34
C ARG A 45 16.81 -2.20 -18.74
N TRP A 46 17.79 -1.50 -19.33
CA TRP A 46 18.12 -0.15 -18.95
C TRP A 46 16.91 0.78 -19.12
N LEU A 47 16.15 0.63 -20.22
CA LEU A 47 14.91 1.38 -20.41
C LEU A 47 13.89 1.08 -19.30
N LEU A 48 13.62 -0.19 -18.99
CA LEU A 48 12.69 -0.58 -17.92
C LEU A 48 13.16 -0.09 -16.54
N MET A 49 14.45 -0.17 -16.25
CA MET A 49 15.05 0.39 -15.05
C MET A 49 14.82 1.89 -14.97
N VAL A 50 15.13 2.64 -16.04
CA VAL A 50 14.92 4.10 -16.08
C VAL A 50 13.44 4.43 -15.91
N VAL A 51 12.52 3.67 -16.51
CA VAL A 51 11.08 3.84 -16.31
C VAL A 51 10.69 3.60 -14.86
N CYS A 52 11.21 2.55 -14.21
CA CYS A 52 10.94 2.27 -12.79
C CYS A 52 11.50 3.36 -11.87
N LEU A 53 12.73 3.81 -12.10
CA LEU A 53 13.38 4.88 -11.32
C LEU A 53 12.72 6.25 -11.55
N MET A 54 12.30 6.53 -12.79
CA MET A 54 11.52 7.71 -13.11
C MET A 54 10.14 7.65 -12.44
N GLY A 55 9.48 6.49 -12.45
CA GLY A 55 8.24 6.24 -11.70
C GLY A 55 8.42 6.43 -10.20
N PHE A 56 9.52 5.93 -9.62
CA PHE A 56 9.92 6.16 -8.24
C PHE A 56 10.07 7.66 -7.94
N TRP A 57 10.80 8.39 -8.77
CA TRP A 57 10.99 9.82 -8.59
C TRP A 57 9.67 10.61 -8.74
N LEU A 58 8.86 10.27 -9.75
CA LEU A 58 7.53 10.85 -9.98
C LEU A 58 6.58 10.58 -8.81
N SER A 59 6.73 9.45 -8.11
CA SER A 59 5.91 9.14 -6.94
C SER A 59 6.05 10.16 -5.79
N PHE A 60 7.08 11.01 -5.79
CA PHE A 60 7.21 12.12 -4.84
C PHE A 60 6.41 13.36 -5.24
N ARG A 61 5.95 13.43 -6.49
CA ARG A 61 5.28 14.60 -7.07
C ARG A 61 3.84 14.35 -7.51
N VAL A 62 3.49 13.09 -7.76
CA VAL A 62 2.20 12.67 -8.32
C VAL A 62 1.18 12.37 -7.20
N PRO A 63 -0.13 12.61 -7.42
CA PRO A 63 -1.18 12.25 -6.46
C PRO A 63 -1.13 10.77 -6.05
N ARG A 64 -1.38 10.51 -4.76
CA ARG A 64 -1.18 9.19 -4.13
C ARG A 64 -1.88 8.04 -4.85
N HIS A 65 -3.08 8.26 -5.39
CA HIS A 65 -3.86 7.24 -6.09
C HIS A 65 -3.21 6.78 -7.40
N GLN A 66 -2.41 7.62 -8.06
CA GLN A 66 -1.76 7.29 -9.33
C GLN A 66 -0.47 6.48 -9.14
N ILE A 67 0.19 6.62 -7.97
CA ILE A 67 1.43 5.90 -7.64
C ILE A 67 1.23 4.38 -7.70
N ARG A 68 0.06 3.92 -7.24
CA ARG A 68 -0.33 2.51 -7.31
C ARG A 68 -0.35 1.99 -8.74
N TYR A 69 -1.03 2.72 -9.64
CA TYR A 69 -1.12 2.33 -11.05
C TYR A 69 0.25 2.35 -11.73
N LEU A 70 1.09 3.36 -11.45
CA LEU A 70 2.47 3.38 -11.92
C LEU A 70 3.22 2.11 -11.49
N THR A 71 3.07 1.70 -10.24
CA THR A 71 3.73 0.50 -9.68
C THR A 71 3.26 -0.77 -10.36
N LEU A 72 1.95 -0.94 -10.50
CA LEU A 72 1.36 -2.09 -11.19
C LEU A 72 1.79 -2.14 -12.66
N THR A 73 1.70 -1.03 -13.39
CA THR A 73 2.09 -0.97 -14.80
C THR A 73 3.57 -1.28 -15.00
N ALA A 74 4.46 -0.71 -14.19
CA ALA A 74 5.91 -0.99 -14.29
C ALA A 74 6.24 -2.45 -13.96
N GLY A 75 5.61 -3.01 -12.92
CA GLY A 75 5.78 -4.40 -12.54
C GLY A 75 5.27 -5.38 -13.60
N TYR A 76 4.07 -5.16 -14.15
CA TYR A 76 3.54 -5.99 -15.24
C TYR A 76 4.34 -5.84 -16.54
N ALA A 77 4.76 -4.63 -16.90
CA ALA A 77 5.60 -4.41 -18.09
C ALA A 77 6.92 -5.19 -17.96
N SER A 78 7.55 -5.14 -16.78
CA SER A 78 8.76 -5.91 -16.50
C SER A 78 8.51 -7.41 -16.56
N TYR A 79 7.43 -7.89 -15.91
CA TYR A 79 7.04 -9.30 -15.93
C TYR A 79 6.80 -9.82 -17.36
N ILE A 80 5.99 -9.12 -18.16
CA ILE A 80 5.68 -9.48 -19.54
C ILE A 80 6.94 -9.47 -20.41
N TRP A 81 7.80 -8.46 -20.25
CA TRP A 81 9.07 -8.39 -20.96
C TRP A 81 9.94 -9.62 -20.71
N PHE A 82 10.11 -10.02 -19.45
CA PHE A 82 10.88 -11.21 -19.14
C PHE A 82 10.22 -12.48 -19.70
N ILE A 83 8.91 -12.66 -19.54
CA ILE A 83 8.20 -13.80 -20.13
C ILE A 83 8.44 -13.89 -21.64
N TYR A 84 8.42 -12.76 -22.34
CA TYR A 84 8.74 -12.68 -23.76
C TYR A 84 10.19 -13.10 -24.04
N CYS A 85 11.17 -12.63 -23.27
CA CYS A 85 12.56 -13.07 -23.38
C CYS A 85 12.70 -14.59 -23.13
N PHE A 86 12.05 -15.14 -22.10
CA PHE A 86 12.07 -16.58 -21.81
C PHE A 86 11.53 -17.40 -22.98
N ALA A 87 10.36 -17.01 -23.51
CA ALA A 87 9.73 -17.67 -24.64
C ALA A 87 10.58 -17.57 -25.91
N ARG A 88 11.14 -16.38 -26.19
CA ARG A 88 11.95 -16.14 -27.39
C ARG A 88 13.23 -16.96 -27.42
N ASN A 89 13.81 -17.21 -26.24
CA ASN A 89 15.05 -17.98 -26.09
C ASN A 89 14.83 -19.49 -25.92
N GLY A 90 13.57 -19.94 -25.85
CA GLY A 90 13.27 -21.35 -25.60
C GLY A 90 13.81 -21.84 -24.25
N LEU A 91 13.92 -20.95 -23.26
CA LEU A 91 14.50 -21.29 -21.97
C LEU A 91 13.56 -22.21 -21.19
N PRO A 92 14.07 -23.24 -20.51
CA PRO A 92 13.23 -24.15 -19.76
C PRO A 92 12.50 -23.41 -18.63
N PRO A 93 11.26 -23.80 -18.31
CA PRO A 93 10.46 -23.12 -17.30
C PRO A 93 11.07 -23.12 -15.89
N ALA A 94 12.01 -24.03 -15.61
CA ALA A 94 12.79 -24.03 -14.37
C ALA A 94 13.57 -22.71 -14.15
N ASN A 95 13.94 -22.01 -15.21
CA ASN A 95 14.72 -20.77 -15.11
C ASN A 95 13.85 -19.54 -14.78
N ILE A 96 12.52 -19.68 -14.73
CA ILE A 96 11.56 -18.61 -14.40
C ILE A 96 11.61 -18.27 -12.90
N VAL A 97 12.35 -19.00 -12.06
CA VAL A 97 12.43 -18.75 -10.61
C VAL A 97 12.78 -17.27 -10.29
N GLY A 98 13.59 -16.61 -11.13
CA GLY A 98 13.87 -15.17 -10.98
C GLY A 98 12.63 -14.26 -11.12
N LEU A 99 11.61 -14.67 -11.86
CA LEU A 99 10.34 -13.95 -12.01
C LEU A 99 9.41 -14.10 -10.82
N VAL A 100 9.68 -15.04 -9.91
CA VAL A 100 8.94 -15.16 -8.66
C VAL A 100 8.99 -13.84 -7.89
N LEU A 101 10.16 -13.21 -7.82
CA LEU A 101 10.30 -11.93 -7.12
C LEU A 101 9.43 -10.84 -7.75
N LEU A 102 9.41 -10.75 -9.09
CA LEU A 102 8.55 -9.81 -9.82
C LEU A 102 7.06 -10.06 -9.54
N VAL A 103 6.63 -11.33 -9.53
CA VAL A 103 5.25 -11.69 -9.21
C VAL A 103 4.90 -11.35 -7.78
N CYS A 104 5.77 -11.63 -6.81
CA CYS A 104 5.57 -11.24 -5.42
C CYS A 104 5.38 -9.72 -5.31
N ILE A 105 6.27 -8.95 -5.94
CA ILE A 105 6.24 -7.49 -5.93
C ILE A 105 4.92 -6.94 -6.52
N VAL A 106 4.51 -7.43 -7.69
CA VAL A 106 3.24 -7.01 -8.32
C VAL A 106 2.05 -7.40 -7.46
N SER A 107 2.07 -8.60 -6.88
CA SER A 107 0.98 -9.12 -6.04
C SER A 107 0.81 -8.31 -4.75
N PHE A 108 1.90 -7.82 -4.16
CA PHE A 108 1.84 -6.94 -2.98
C PHE A 108 1.18 -5.58 -3.24
N ALA A 109 1.16 -5.13 -4.49
CA ALA A 109 0.54 -3.86 -4.89
C ALA A 109 -0.97 -3.99 -5.17
N ILE A 110 -1.54 -5.19 -5.07
CA ILE A 110 -2.96 -5.47 -5.29
C ILE A 110 -3.76 -5.03 -4.07
N GLU A 111 -4.82 -4.25 -4.30
CA GLU A 111 -5.70 -3.75 -3.24
C GLU A 111 -7.13 -4.28 -3.39
N THR A 112 -7.51 -4.75 -4.57
CA THR A 112 -8.89 -5.19 -4.86
C THR A 112 -8.96 -6.65 -5.33
N PRO A 113 -10.07 -7.36 -5.05
CA PRO A 113 -10.28 -8.72 -5.57
C PRO A 113 -10.26 -8.80 -7.10
N LEU A 114 -10.74 -7.75 -7.78
CA LEU A 114 -10.73 -7.70 -9.24
C LEU A 114 -9.30 -7.63 -9.79
N GLU A 115 -8.43 -6.83 -9.18
CA GLU A 115 -7.00 -6.78 -9.51
C GLU A 115 -6.32 -8.13 -9.27
N LEU A 116 -6.70 -8.85 -8.21
CA LEU A 116 -6.21 -10.21 -7.96
C LEU A 116 -6.62 -11.18 -9.07
N LEU A 117 -7.89 -11.19 -9.44
CA LEU A 117 -8.38 -12.04 -10.54
C LEU A 117 -7.69 -11.71 -11.88
N ALA A 118 -7.52 -10.42 -12.17
CA ALA A 118 -6.79 -9.98 -13.37
C ALA A 118 -5.31 -10.43 -13.32
N SER A 119 -4.68 -10.35 -12.15
CA SER A 119 -3.32 -10.84 -11.92
C SER A 119 -3.21 -12.34 -12.17
N MET A 120 -4.10 -13.13 -11.57
CA MET A 120 -4.15 -14.58 -11.75
C MET A 120 -4.33 -14.95 -13.22
N ALA A 121 -5.27 -14.29 -13.93
CA ALA A 121 -5.49 -14.50 -15.35
C ALA A 121 -4.23 -14.18 -16.17
N SER A 122 -3.56 -13.06 -15.89
CA SER A 122 -2.33 -12.66 -16.59
C SER A 122 -1.18 -13.65 -16.38
N ILE A 123 -1.01 -14.18 -15.16
CA ILE A 123 0.01 -15.18 -14.83
C ILE A 123 -0.28 -16.49 -15.54
N LEU A 124 -1.53 -16.98 -15.48
CA LEU A 124 -1.96 -18.18 -16.17
C LEU A 124 -1.72 -18.10 -17.67
N LEU A 125 -2.13 -17.00 -18.31
CA LEU A 125 -1.91 -16.79 -19.75
C LEU A 125 -0.42 -16.73 -20.09
N SER A 126 0.39 -16.07 -19.27
CA SER A 126 1.84 -15.95 -19.49
C SER A 126 2.55 -17.30 -19.37
N LEU A 127 2.20 -18.10 -18.36
CA LEU A 127 2.76 -19.43 -18.16
C LEU A 127 2.26 -20.43 -19.22
N LEU A 128 1.01 -20.31 -19.67
CA LEU A 128 0.47 -21.09 -20.79
C LEU A 128 1.19 -20.76 -22.09
N TYR A 129 1.37 -19.47 -22.38
CA TYR A 129 2.15 -19.01 -23.54
C TYR A 129 3.57 -19.60 -23.51
N LEU A 130 4.22 -19.57 -22.35
CA LEU A 130 5.55 -20.11 -22.19
C LEU A 130 5.60 -21.63 -22.35
N ALA A 131 4.62 -22.37 -21.79
CA ALA A 131 4.49 -23.81 -21.97
C ALA A 131 4.43 -24.20 -23.46
N VAL A 132 3.68 -23.43 -24.25
CA VAL A 132 3.56 -23.62 -25.70
C VAL A 132 4.84 -23.20 -26.43
N ALA A 133 5.56 -22.20 -25.95
CA ALA A 133 6.77 -21.71 -26.62
C ALA A 133 8.00 -22.62 -26.42
N THR A 134 8.18 -23.23 -25.25
CA THR A 134 9.46 -23.86 -24.87
C THR A 134 9.53 -25.37 -25.08
N HIS A 135 8.40 -26.06 -25.32
CA HIS A 135 8.30 -27.51 -25.60
C HIS A 135 9.34 -28.38 -24.85
N ASP A 136 9.42 -28.23 -23.52
CA ASP A 136 10.30 -29.04 -22.67
C ASP A 136 9.47 -30.09 -21.91
N PRO A 137 9.51 -31.38 -22.30
CA PRO A 137 8.75 -32.43 -21.65
C PRO A 137 9.29 -32.80 -20.25
N GLY A 138 10.50 -32.38 -19.90
CA GLY A 138 11.14 -32.72 -18.62
C GLY A 138 10.69 -31.84 -17.46
N THR A 139 10.15 -30.65 -17.74
CA THR A 139 9.76 -29.71 -16.68
C THR A 139 8.30 -29.94 -16.26
N PRO A 140 8.02 -30.27 -14.98
CA PRO A 140 6.66 -30.47 -14.50
C PRO A 140 5.90 -29.14 -14.39
N MET A 141 5.32 -28.69 -15.50
CA MET A 141 4.69 -27.36 -15.59
C MET A 141 3.63 -27.10 -14.52
N HIS A 142 2.87 -28.12 -14.13
CA HIS A 142 1.85 -28.01 -13.08
C HIS A 142 2.44 -27.52 -11.74
N ILE A 143 3.69 -27.86 -11.40
CA ILE A 143 4.37 -27.36 -10.19
C ILE A 143 4.65 -25.86 -10.33
N VAL A 144 5.16 -25.42 -11.48
CA VAL A 144 5.43 -24.01 -11.77
C VAL A 144 4.14 -23.20 -11.71
N PHE A 145 3.07 -23.66 -12.38
CA PHE A 145 1.74 -23.03 -12.31
C PHE A 145 1.25 -22.90 -10.88
N THR A 146 1.31 -23.99 -10.10
CA THR A 146 0.81 -24.02 -8.73
C THR A 146 1.62 -23.07 -7.83
N MET A 147 2.95 -23.06 -7.95
CA MET A 147 3.82 -22.17 -7.19
C MET A 147 3.49 -20.69 -7.45
N PHE A 148 3.43 -20.29 -8.73
CA PHE A 148 3.14 -18.91 -9.10
C PHE A 148 1.74 -18.47 -8.67
N LEU A 149 0.74 -19.34 -8.81
CA LEU A 149 -0.62 -19.06 -8.35
C LEU A 149 -0.71 -18.94 -6.83
N LEU A 150 -0.10 -19.86 -6.07
CA LEU A 150 -0.13 -19.81 -4.61
C LEU A 150 0.56 -18.55 -4.07
N LEU A 151 1.70 -18.17 -4.64
CA LEU A 151 2.39 -16.94 -4.26
C LEU A 151 1.55 -15.72 -4.62
N ASN A 152 0.98 -15.66 -5.83
CA ASN A 152 0.14 -14.55 -6.25
C ASN A 152 -1.10 -14.39 -5.38
N VAL A 153 -1.81 -15.49 -5.10
CA VAL A 153 -2.99 -15.49 -4.22
C VAL A 153 -2.61 -15.13 -2.78
N GLY A 154 -1.53 -15.70 -2.25
CA GLY A 154 -1.07 -15.42 -0.89
C GLY A 154 -0.69 -13.95 -0.69
N PHE A 155 0.19 -13.43 -1.55
CA PHE A 155 0.62 -12.03 -1.48
C PHE A 155 -0.48 -11.05 -1.87
N GLY A 156 -1.31 -11.38 -2.86
CA GLY A 156 -2.47 -10.59 -3.25
C GLY A 156 -3.51 -10.50 -2.14
N TYR A 157 -3.83 -11.63 -1.48
CA TYR A 157 -4.72 -11.65 -0.33
C TYR A 157 -4.14 -10.85 0.85
N MET A 158 -2.83 -10.93 1.08
CA MET A 158 -2.14 -10.10 2.07
C MET A 158 -2.29 -8.61 1.74
N GLY A 159 -2.13 -8.22 0.47
CA GLY A 159 -2.33 -6.85 -0.02
C GLY A 159 -3.76 -6.34 0.22
N ILE A 160 -4.76 -7.13 -0.17
CA ILE A 160 -6.19 -6.83 0.04
C ILE A 160 -6.53 -6.72 1.53
N SER A 161 -6.08 -7.69 2.34
CA SER A 161 -6.33 -7.74 3.78
C SER A 161 -5.72 -6.54 4.50
N ARG A 162 -4.50 -6.17 4.12
CA ARG A 162 -3.83 -4.98 4.63
C ARG A 162 -4.64 -3.71 4.31
N SER A 163 -5.06 -3.53 3.05
CA SER A 163 -5.90 -2.40 2.64
C SER A 163 -7.23 -2.32 3.42
N ALA A 164 -7.86 -3.47 3.68
CA ALA A 164 -9.09 -3.55 4.47
C ALA A 164 -8.85 -3.22 5.96
N LEU A 165 -7.76 -3.70 6.54
CA LEU A 165 -7.38 -3.39 7.93
C LEU A 165 -7.05 -1.92 8.11
N GLU A 166 -6.39 -1.29 7.14
CA GLU A 166 -6.12 0.16 7.15
C GLU A 166 -7.41 0.97 7.17
N HIS A 167 -8.38 0.64 6.32
CA HIS A 167 -9.68 1.32 6.31
C HIS A 167 -10.38 1.20 7.67
N ARG A 168 -10.39 0.01 8.26
CA ARG A 168 -10.98 -0.21 9.60
C ARG A 168 -10.25 0.56 10.69
N LEU A 169 -8.91 0.60 10.64
CA LEU A 169 -8.10 1.34 11.60
C LEU A 169 -8.41 2.84 11.52
N HIS A 170 -8.59 3.37 10.31
CA HIS A 170 -8.93 4.78 10.11
C HIS A 170 -10.35 5.12 10.58
N GLU A 171 -11.32 4.27 10.28
CA GLU A 171 -12.69 4.43 10.79
C GLU A 171 -12.71 4.41 12.32
N ALA A 172 -11.97 3.48 12.93
CA ALA A 172 -11.81 3.41 14.38
C ALA A 172 -11.15 4.68 14.93
N ASN A 173 -10.08 5.19 14.31
CA ASN A 173 -9.41 6.39 14.77
C ASN A 173 -10.30 7.64 14.65
N ARG A 174 -11.01 7.82 13.53
CA ARG A 174 -11.98 8.91 13.35
C ARG A 174 -13.09 8.85 14.39
N THR A 175 -13.57 7.65 14.71
CA THR A 175 -14.60 7.45 15.74
C THR A 175 -14.07 7.82 17.12
N LEU A 176 -12.82 7.47 17.43
CA LEU A 176 -12.17 7.84 18.69
C LEU A 176 -11.96 9.35 18.78
N GLU A 177 -11.43 9.99 17.74
CA GLU A 177 -11.24 11.44 17.69
C GLU A 177 -12.56 12.20 17.88
N ALA A 178 -13.64 11.73 17.25
CA ALA A 178 -14.97 12.30 17.43
C ALA A 178 -15.47 12.17 18.88
N ARG A 179 -15.34 10.98 19.49
CA ARG A 179 -15.72 10.75 20.89
C ARG A 179 -14.89 11.57 21.87
N VAL A 180 -13.59 11.71 21.62
CA VAL A 180 -12.70 12.54 22.46
C VAL A 180 -13.13 13.99 22.38
N ARG A 181 -13.43 14.50 21.17
CA ARG A 181 -13.94 15.86 21.00
C ARG A 181 -15.25 16.07 21.75
N GLU A 182 -16.23 15.18 21.57
CA GLU A 182 -17.53 15.24 22.26
C GLU A 182 -17.37 15.25 23.78
N ARG A 183 -16.52 14.36 24.32
CA ARG A 183 -16.25 14.30 25.77
C ARG A 183 -15.54 15.55 26.27
N THR A 184 -14.63 16.12 25.48
CA THR A 184 -13.91 17.35 25.85
C THR A 184 -14.86 18.54 25.89
N GLU A 185 -15.74 18.67 24.89
CA GLU A 185 -16.78 19.70 24.85
C GLU A 185 -17.76 19.57 26.03
N ALA A 186 -18.21 18.35 26.34
CA ALA A 186 -19.10 18.11 27.48
C ALA A 186 -18.44 18.43 28.83
N LEU A 187 -17.15 18.10 28.99
CA LEU A 187 -16.39 18.44 30.19
C LEU A 187 -16.19 19.94 30.32
N GLN A 188 -15.87 20.64 29.23
CA GLN A 188 -15.72 22.08 29.22
C GLN A 188 -17.02 22.78 29.61
N GLN A 189 -18.16 22.37 29.05
CA GLN A 189 -19.48 22.89 29.44
C GLN A 189 -19.79 22.64 30.93
N THR A 190 -19.39 21.48 31.45
CA THR A 190 -19.58 21.16 32.87
C THR A 190 -18.72 22.06 33.76
N VAL A 191 -17.47 22.31 33.38
CA VAL A 191 -16.57 23.23 34.10
C VAL A 191 -17.11 24.66 34.07
N GLU A 192 -17.53 25.16 32.92
CA GLU A 192 -18.13 26.50 32.78
C GLU A 192 -19.39 26.65 33.65
N ARG A 193 -20.24 25.63 33.70
CA ARG A 193 -21.41 25.61 34.57
C ARG A 193 -21.03 25.64 36.05
N LEU A 194 -20.06 24.83 36.47
CA LEU A 194 -19.63 24.77 37.87
C LEU A 194 -19.00 26.10 38.31
N ASP A 195 -18.25 26.76 37.44
CA ASP A 195 -17.66 28.08 37.71
C ASP A 195 -18.74 29.16 37.85
N ALA A 196 -19.76 29.14 36.98
CA ALA A 196 -20.93 30.00 37.12
C ALA A 196 -21.70 29.76 38.43
N GLU A 197 -21.88 28.49 38.84
CA GLU A 197 -22.53 28.18 40.13
C GLU A 197 -21.68 28.63 41.33
N ALA A 198 -20.35 28.50 41.27
CA ALA A 198 -19.43 28.93 42.31
C ALA A 198 -19.46 30.46 42.50
N THR A 199 -19.42 31.23 41.41
CA THR A 199 -19.48 32.70 41.46
C THR A 199 -20.79 33.22 42.06
N VAL A 200 -21.93 32.59 41.73
CA VAL A 200 -23.24 32.92 42.33
C VAL A 200 -23.25 32.63 43.83
N ARG A 201 -22.69 31.48 44.25
CA ARG A 201 -22.59 31.14 45.69
C ARG A 201 -21.71 32.12 46.44
N GLU A 202 -20.55 32.50 45.90
CA GLU A 202 -19.70 33.50 46.54
C GLU A 202 -20.40 34.85 46.71
N ALA A 203 -21.15 35.30 45.69
CA ALA A 203 -21.90 36.55 45.78
C ALA A 203 -22.98 36.49 46.88
N ALA A 204 -23.71 35.37 46.96
CA ALA A 204 -24.72 35.14 48.00
C ALA A 204 -24.10 35.08 49.40
N GLU A 205 -22.95 34.41 49.57
CA GLU A 205 -22.22 34.38 50.84
C GLU A 205 -21.74 35.76 51.27
N ARG A 206 -21.20 36.57 50.35
CA ARG A 206 -20.77 37.95 50.64
C ARG A 206 -21.97 38.80 51.08
N GLN A 207 -23.10 38.67 50.41
CA GLN A 207 -24.33 39.40 50.76
C GLN A 207 -24.88 38.97 52.12
N ALA A 208 -24.88 37.66 52.41
CA ALA A 208 -25.30 37.14 53.71
C ALA A 208 -24.40 37.64 54.85
N ARG A 209 -23.07 37.63 54.66
CA ARG A 209 -22.11 38.17 55.64
C ARG A 209 -22.32 39.67 55.89
N ALA A 210 -22.53 40.46 54.83
CA ALA A 210 -22.82 41.89 54.95
C ALA A 210 -24.13 42.14 55.72
N ALA A 211 -25.19 41.37 55.44
CA ALA A 211 -26.46 41.46 56.16
C ALA A 211 -26.31 41.06 57.64
N SER A 212 -25.53 40.02 57.95
CA SER A 212 -25.23 39.63 59.33
C SER A 212 -24.43 40.69 60.09
N GLN A 213 -23.45 41.34 59.45
CA GLN A 213 -22.69 42.45 60.04
C GLN A 213 -23.60 43.67 60.31
N ALA A 214 -24.39 44.10 59.32
CA ALA A 214 -25.33 45.20 59.50
C ALA A 214 -26.35 44.94 60.63
N LYS A 215 -26.78 43.69 60.80
CA LYS A 215 -27.64 43.28 61.92
C LYS A 215 -26.91 43.34 63.26
N SER A 216 -25.63 42.97 63.30
CA SER A 216 -24.81 43.05 64.51
C SER A 216 -24.54 44.50 64.93
N ASP A 217 -24.33 45.42 63.98
CA ASP A 217 -24.05 46.83 64.26
C ASP A 217 -25.30 47.60 64.74
N PHE A 218 -26.50 47.09 64.44
CA PHE A 218 -27.77 47.69 64.85
C PHE A 218 -28.19 47.35 66.29
N LEU A 219 -27.77 46.18 66.80
CA LEU A 219 -28.13 45.67 68.13
C LEU A 219 -27.12 46.13 69.20
#